data_AF-A0A9Q3B8Z3-F1
#
_entry.id   AF-A0A9Q3B8Z3-F1
#
_cell.length_a   1.000
_cell.length_b   1.000
_cell.length_c   1.000
_cell.angle_alpha   90.00
_cell.angle_beta   90.00
_cell.angle_gamma   90.00
#
_symmetry.space_group_name_H-M   'P 1'
#
loop_
_entity.id
_entity.type
_entity.pdbx_description
1 polymer ?
#
loop_
_entity_poly.entity_id
_entity_poly.type
_entity_poly.pdbx_seq_one_letter_code
_entity_poly.pdbx_strand_id
1 'polypeptide(L)'
;METEEFPDYSQNFMEMMEDITKRLNAMEEKQCANSKQNKEIATPNVNDVMHRIIIENKELKRHVKELEKIIKENQNTKETTIKTPTFSETMSNNITTRVVHPFPPPHNKFINLFKRGNITIRTQRDGEKPFRNMSPEQIVLTVEEALGIIDEKVNDQKIEIKSMIRYESGDIRLLTKDRMQSRWLLENRHLWTHLADPLFITSQSLYLVLIHSVPIYFEAEDELFIQEFFSENNIPREAMKR
;
A
#
# COMPACT_ATOMS: atom_id res chain seq x y z
N MET A 1 38.27 -0.01 -63.88
CA MET A 1 39.16 0.41 -62.78
C MET A 1 38.27 1.24 -61.87
N GLU A 2 37.56 0.58 -60.97
CA GLU A 2 36.58 1.22 -60.08
C GLU A 2 37.19 1.26 -58.69
N THR A 3 37.28 2.47 -58.13
CA THR A 3 37.75 2.74 -56.77
C THR A 3 36.54 2.79 -55.85
N GLU A 4 36.46 1.84 -54.92
CA GLU A 4 35.50 1.85 -53.81
C GLU A 4 35.85 2.97 -52.81
N GLU A 5 34.90 3.86 -52.55
CA GLU A 5 34.99 4.90 -51.51
C GLU A 5 34.62 4.31 -50.14
N PHE A 6 35.51 4.48 -49.16
CA PHE A 6 35.26 4.12 -47.75
C PHE A 6 34.49 5.25 -47.05
N PRO A 7 33.44 4.96 -46.25
CA PRO A 7 32.70 5.99 -45.51
C PRO A 7 33.51 6.54 -44.32
N ASP A 8 33.45 7.85 -44.13
CA ASP A 8 34.19 8.60 -43.10
C ASP A 8 33.53 8.47 -41.71
N TYR A 9 33.95 7.46 -40.96
CA TYR A 9 33.51 7.18 -39.59
C TYR A 9 33.94 8.24 -38.56
N SER A 10 34.85 9.16 -38.93
CA SER A 10 35.38 10.17 -38.00
C SER A 10 34.35 11.25 -37.64
N GLN A 11 33.48 11.61 -38.59
CA GLN A 11 32.50 12.68 -38.41
C GLN A 11 31.43 12.30 -37.36
N ASN A 12 30.89 11.08 -37.47
CA ASN A 12 29.86 10.56 -36.56
C ASN A 12 30.36 10.43 -35.12
N PHE A 13 31.63 10.09 -34.93
CA PHE A 13 32.23 10.01 -33.61
C PHE A 13 32.34 11.39 -32.94
N MET A 14 32.74 12.41 -33.71
CA MET A 14 32.86 13.77 -33.20
C MET A 14 31.49 14.36 -32.81
N GLU A 15 30.45 14.12 -33.60
CA GLU A 15 29.08 14.55 -33.28
C GLU A 15 28.55 13.88 -32.00
N MET A 16 28.82 12.60 -31.80
CA MET A 16 28.44 11.88 -30.58
C MET A 16 29.12 12.46 -29.34
N MET A 17 30.41 12.80 -29.43
CA MET A 17 31.15 13.41 -28.31
C MET A 17 30.63 14.82 -27.97
N GLU A 18 30.21 15.58 -28.97
CA GLU A 18 29.63 16.90 -28.75
C GLU A 18 28.25 16.82 -28.05
N ASP A 19 27.41 15.84 -28.44
CA ASP A 19 26.11 15.60 -27.79
C ASP A 19 26.27 15.15 -26.33
N ILE A 20 27.23 14.27 -26.04
CA ILE A 20 27.54 13.85 -24.67
C ILE A 20 27.96 15.05 -23.82
N THR A 21 28.81 15.93 -24.37
CA THR A 21 29.28 17.12 -23.67
C THR A 21 28.13 18.10 -23.38
N LYS A 22 27.22 18.31 -24.34
CA LYS A 22 26.03 19.15 -24.13
C LYS A 22 25.11 18.60 -23.04
N ARG A 23 24.91 17.28 -22.99
CA ARG A 23 24.07 16.62 -21.97
C ARG A 23 24.67 16.72 -20.57
N LEU A 24 25.99 16.61 -20.44
CA LEU A 24 26.68 16.79 -19.16
C LEU A 24 26.53 18.21 -18.61
N ASN A 25 26.76 19.23 -19.45
CA ASN A 25 26.60 20.63 -19.05
C ASN A 25 25.14 20.94 -18.62
N ALA A 26 24.15 20.43 -19.36
CA ALA A 26 22.74 20.59 -19.00
C ALA A 26 22.36 19.88 -17.69
N MET A 27 23.07 18.82 -17.31
CA MET A 27 22.87 18.11 -16.05
C MET A 27 23.46 18.88 -14.86
N GLU A 28 24.62 19.51 -15.05
CA GLU A 28 25.26 20.37 -14.04
C GLU A 28 24.44 21.64 -13.75
N GLU A 29 23.88 22.28 -14.80
CA GLU A 29 23.01 23.45 -14.62
C GLU A 29 21.73 23.11 -13.82
N LYS A 30 21.14 21.93 -14.09
CA LYS A 30 19.97 21.44 -13.34
C LYS A 30 20.30 21.12 -11.88
N GLN A 31 21.47 20.56 -11.60
CA GLN A 31 21.92 20.35 -10.21
C GLN A 31 22.14 21.67 -9.46
N CYS A 32 22.70 22.69 -10.12
CA CYS A 32 22.90 24.00 -9.52
C CYS A 32 21.57 24.73 -9.24
N ALA A 33 20.58 24.60 -10.14
CA ALA A 33 19.23 25.14 -9.93
C ALA A 33 18.49 24.46 -8.77
N ASN A 34 18.58 23.13 -8.66
CA ASN A 34 17.98 22.38 -7.55
C ASN A 34 18.66 22.67 -6.20
N SER A 35 19.97 22.97 -6.19
CA SER A 35 20.68 23.39 -4.97
C SER A 35 20.23 24.77 -4.46
N LYS A 36 19.80 25.66 -5.36
CA LYS A 36 19.30 27.01 -4.99
C LYS A 36 17.86 26.99 -4.47
N GLN A 37 17.01 26.07 -4.92
CA GLN A 37 15.64 25.91 -4.40
C GLN A 37 15.58 25.23 -3.02
N ASN A 38 16.59 24.47 -2.63
CA ASN A 38 16.61 23.76 -1.33
C ASN A 38 17.10 24.61 -0.13
N LYS A 39 17.29 25.93 -0.28
CA LYS A 39 17.76 26.82 0.79
C LYS A 39 16.70 27.76 1.40
N GLU A 40 15.45 27.75 0.92
CA GLU A 40 14.33 28.45 1.56
C GLU A 40 13.39 27.46 2.26
N ILE A 41 13.87 26.87 3.36
CA ILE A 41 12.95 26.32 4.36
C ILE A 41 12.53 27.51 5.23
N ALA A 42 11.37 28.09 4.92
CA ALA A 42 10.73 29.08 5.77
C ALA A 42 10.55 28.47 7.17
N THR A 43 11.29 28.98 8.16
CA THR A 43 11.06 28.65 9.56
C THR A 43 9.62 29.03 9.92
N PRO A 44 8.79 28.11 10.43
CA PRO A 44 7.39 28.41 10.72
C PRO A 44 7.30 29.55 11.74
N ASN A 45 6.45 30.53 11.46
CA ASN A 45 6.19 31.68 12.32
C ASN A 45 5.81 31.20 13.73
N VAL A 46 6.54 31.68 14.75
CA VAL A 46 6.39 31.27 16.16
C VAL A 46 4.95 31.43 16.64
N ASN A 47 4.22 32.43 16.13
CA ASN A 47 2.81 32.64 16.48
C ASN A 47 1.89 31.55 15.92
N ASP A 48 2.15 31.04 14.71
CA ASP A 48 1.36 29.95 14.11
C ASP A 48 1.63 28.60 14.78
N VAL A 49 2.84 28.41 15.30
CA VAL A 49 3.20 27.25 16.12
C VAL A 49 2.48 27.34 17.47
N MET A 50 2.49 28.51 18.12
CA MET A 50 1.77 28.72 19.37
C MET A 50 0.26 28.53 19.23
N HIS A 51 -0.36 29.05 18.16
CA HIS A 51 -1.79 28.84 17.92
C HIS A 51 -2.14 27.37 17.72
N ARG A 52 -1.32 26.60 16.99
CA ARG A 52 -1.49 25.15 16.85
C ARG A 52 -1.38 24.43 18.19
N ILE A 53 -0.35 24.73 18.98
CA ILE A 53 -0.14 24.15 20.31
C ILE A 53 -1.34 24.46 21.23
N ILE A 54 -1.91 25.66 21.17
CA ILE A 54 -3.09 26.03 21.98
C ILE A 54 -4.31 25.19 21.58
N ILE A 55 -4.52 24.97 20.27
CA ILE A 55 -5.64 24.18 19.75
C ILE A 55 -5.50 22.71 20.19
N GLU A 56 -4.32 22.12 20.00
CA GLU A 56 -4.02 20.74 20.39
C GLU A 56 -4.19 20.52 21.90
N ASN A 57 -3.71 21.46 22.72
CA ASN A 57 -3.88 21.40 24.18
C ASN A 57 -5.36 21.48 24.60
N LYS A 58 -6.18 22.23 23.87
CA LYS A 58 -7.62 22.31 24.13
C LYS A 58 -8.32 21.00 23.80
N GLU A 59 -7.87 20.30 22.77
CA GLU A 59 -8.40 19.00 22.37
C GLU A 59 -7.96 17.88 23.32
N LEU A 60 -6.68 17.86 23.72
CA LEU A 60 -6.15 16.95 24.73
C LEU A 60 -6.92 17.06 26.06
N LYS A 61 -7.23 18.29 26.51
CA LYS A 61 -8.04 18.49 27.72
C LYS A 61 -9.45 17.90 27.61
N ARG A 62 -10.06 17.87 26.42
CA ARG A 62 -11.37 17.20 26.23
C ARG A 62 -11.24 15.69 26.33
N HIS A 63 -10.22 15.12 25.69
CA HIS A 63 -10.00 13.67 25.72
C HIS A 63 -9.71 13.17 27.13
N VAL A 64 -8.90 13.91 27.91
CA VAL A 64 -8.65 13.58 29.32
C VAL A 64 -9.95 13.57 30.13
N LYS A 65 -10.80 14.59 29.97
CA LYS A 65 -12.09 14.67 30.67
C LYS A 65 -13.03 13.52 30.29
N GLU A 66 -13.00 13.08 29.04
CA GLU A 66 -13.80 11.95 28.56
C GLU A 66 -13.27 10.61 29.09
N LEU A 67 -11.95 10.43 29.16
CA LEU A 67 -11.33 9.27 29.81
C LEU A 67 -11.64 9.20 31.30
N GLU A 68 -11.60 10.34 32.02
CA GLU A 68 -12.00 10.41 33.43
C GLU A 68 -13.47 10.01 33.62
N LYS A 69 -14.35 10.40 32.70
CA LYS A 69 -15.76 10.01 32.72
C LYS A 69 -15.92 8.49 32.55
N ILE A 70 -15.22 7.90 31.58
CA ILE A 70 -15.25 6.45 31.32
C ILE A 70 -14.70 5.65 32.52
N ILE A 71 -13.61 6.11 33.13
CA ILE A 71 -13.04 5.47 34.33
C ILE A 71 -14.05 5.51 35.49
N LYS A 72 -14.75 6.64 35.68
CA LYS A 72 -15.75 6.79 36.73
C LYS A 72 -17.01 5.94 36.49
N GLU A 73 -17.41 5.74 35.23
CA GLU A 73 -18.48 4.80 34.87
C GLU A 73 -18.08 3.33 35.12
N ASN A 74 -16.83 2.96 34.86
CA ASN A 74 -16.31 1.61 35.10
C ASN A 74 -16.11 1.29 36.60
N GLN A 75 -15.81 2.28 37.46
CA GLN A 75 -15.68 2.06 38.91
C GLN A 75 -17.02 1.80 39.62
N ASN A 76 -18.16 2.08 38.98
CA ASN A 76 -19.49 1.76 39.52
C ASN A 76 -19.93 0.31 39.22
N THR A 77 -19.17 -0.46 38.44
CA THR A 77 -19.37 -1.91 38.28
C THR A 77 -18.41 -2.64 39.21
N LYS A 78 -18.93 -3.02 40.39
CA LYS A 78 -18.15 -3.72 41.42
C LYS A 78 -17.53 -5.00 40.87
N GLU A 79 -16.25 -5.12 41.17
CA GLU A 79 -15.32 -6.21 40.92
C GLU A 79 -15.91 -7.59 41.24
N THR A 80 -15.60 -8.59 40.39
CA THR A 80 -15.54 -9.98 40.84
C THR A 80 -14.21 -10.56 40.40
N THR A 81 -13.38 -10.78 41.40
CA THR A 81 -12.03 -11.33 41.40
C THR A 81 -11.97 -12.62 40.56
N ILE A 82 -11.24 -12.63 39.45
CA ILE A 82 -10.94 -13.85 38.70
C ILE A 82 -9.80 -14.57 39.39
N LYS A 83 -10.14 -15.61 40.17
CA LYS A 83 -9.20 -16.69 40.48
C LYS A 83 -9.04 -17.52 39.20
N THR A 84 -7.80 -17.67 38.73
CA THR A 84 -7.40 -18.62 37.68
C THR A 84 -7.79 -20.06 38.05
N PRO A 85 -8.43 -20.83 37.14
CA PRO A 85 -8.38 -22.27 37.22
C PRO A 85 -7.58 -22.85 36.06
N THR A 86 -6.58 -23.62 36.45
CA THR A 86 -5.84 -24.60 35.68
C THR A 86 -6.79 -25.64 35.06
N PHE A 87 -6.50 -26.04 33.84
CA PHE A 87 -7.21 -27.07 33.07
C PHE A 87 -7.00 -28.46 33.70
N SER A 88 -8.06 -29.05 34.28
CA SER A 88 -8.22 -30.51 34.41
C SER A 88 -9.64 -30.87 34.88
N GLU A 89 -10.35 -31.58 34.01
CA GLU A 89 -11.36 -32.64 34.24
C GLU A 89 -12.20 -32.65 35.52
N THR A 90 -13.54 -32.59 35.37
CA THR A 90 -14.44 -33.74 35.58
C THR A 90 -15.90 -33.32 35.35
N MET A 91 -16.59 -34.11 34.54
CA MET A 91 -18.04 -34.02 34.33
C MET A 91 -18.76 -34.27 35.66
N SER A 92 -19.56 -33.30 36.13
CA SER A 92 -20.66 -33.61 37.05
C SER A 92 -21.81 -32.63 36.85
N ASN A 93 -22.92 -33.19 36.37
CA ASN A 93 -24.15 -32.51 36.03
C ASN A 93 -24.78 -31.86 37.27
N ASN A 94 -24.82 -30.53 37.31
CA ASN A 94 -25.76 -29.74 38.12
C ASN A 94 -26.17 -28.52 37.30
N ILE A 95 -27.13 -28.71 36.40
CA ILE A 95 -27.69 -27.64 35.57
C ILE A 95 -28.57 -26.78 36.48
N THR A 96 -27.97 -25.80 37.13
CA THR A 96 -28.68 -24.55 37.45
C THR A 96 -28.53 -23.67 36.23
N THR A 97 -29.60 -23.54 35.45
CA THR A 97 -29.71 -22.67 34.29
C THR A 97 -29.55 -21.20 34.74
N ARG A 98 -28.31 -20.77 34.96
CA ARG A 98 -27.95 -19.36 34.85
C ARG A 98 -28.13 -19.01 33.39
N VAL A 99 -29.18 -18.24 33.09
CA VAL A 99 -29.32 -17.55 31.82
C VAL A 99 -28.12 -16.61 31.72
N VAL A 100 -27.05 -17.10 31.10
CA VAL A 100 -25.93 -16.25 30.68
C VAL A 100 -26.50 -15.38 29.59
N HIS A 101 -26.80 -14.12 29.90
CA HIS A 101 -27.06 -13.13 28.86
C HIS A 101 -25.83 -13.15 27.94
N PRO A 102 -25.99 -13.45 26.64
CA PRO A 102 -24.86 -13.43 25.73
C PRO A 102 -24.31 -12.01 25.75
N PHE A 103 -23.04 -11.87 26.14
CA PHE A 103 -22.34 -10.60 26.02
C PHE A 103 -22.54 -10.09 24.58
N PRO A 104 -22.80 -8.78 24.39
CA PRO A 104 -22.89 -8.24 23.04
C PRO A 104 -21.59 -8.58 22.30
N PRO A 105 -21.68 -8.95 21.00
CA PRO A 105 -20.49 -9.27 20.23
C PRO A 105 -19.51 -8.10 20.30
N PRO A 106 -18.19 -8.36 20.47
CA PRO A 106 -17.22 -7.30 20.60
C PRO A 106 -17.28 -6.39 19.37
N HIS A 107 -17.08 -5.09 19.59
CA HIS A 107 -17.16 -4.11 18.52
C HIS A 107 -16.16 -4.43 17.40
N ASN A 108 -16.55 -4.27 16.13
CA ASN A 108 -15.72 -4.59 14.97
C ASN A 108 -14.33 -3.94 15.01
N LYS A 109 -14.22 -2.73 15.55
CA LYS A 109 -12.91 -2.06 15.76
C LYS A 109 -11.98 -2.92 16.62
N PHE A 110 -12.47 -3.51 17.70
CA PHE A 110 -11.69 -4.37 18.58
C PHE A 110 -11.28 -5.68 17.90
N ILE A 111 -12.23 -6.37 17.25
CA ILE A 111 -11.94 -7.62 16.51
C ILE A 111 -10.88 -7.39 15.42
N ASN A 112 -10.97 -6.25 14.72
CA ASN A 112 -10.07 -5.93 13.61
C ASN A 112 -8.62 -5.71 14.04
N LEU A 113 -8.35 -5.38 15.30
CA LEU A 113 -6.97 -5.26 15.83
C LEU A 113 -6.26 -6.62 15.84
N PHE A 114 -7.00 -7.72 15.97
CA PHE A 114 -6.45 -9.08 16.03
C PHE A 114 -6.41 -9.76 14.67
N LYS A 115 -7.05 -9.18 13.64
CA LYS A 115 -7.02 -9.72 12.28
C LYS A 115 -5.73 -9.33 11.60
N ARG A 116 -4.92 -10.33 11.25
CA ARG A 116 -3.72 -10.16 10.41
C ARG A 116 -4.04 -9.40 9.12
N GLY A 117 -3.04 -8.68 8.63
CA GLY A 117 -3.09 -8.10 7.30
C GLY A 117 -3.11 -9.20 6.25
N ASN A 118 -3.90 -9.02 5.20
CA ASN A 118 -3.81 -9.84 4.02
C ASN A 118 -4.12 -9.01 2.79
N ILE A 119 -3.54 -9.40 1.66
CA ILE A 119 -3.81 -8.82 0.36
C ILE A 119 -3.94 -9.91 -0.67
N THR A 120 -4.76 -9.67 -1.70
CA THR A 120 -4.82 -10.53 -2.88
C THR A 120 -4.36 -9.70 -4.07
N ILE A 121 -3.26 -10.12 -4.69
CA ILE A 121 -2.77 -9.55 -5.93
C ILE A 121 -3.37 -10.35 -7.07
N ARG A 122 -3.99 -9.61 -8.01
CA ARG A 122 -4.59 -10.20 -9.20
C ARG A 122 -3.52 -10.42 -10.25
N THR A 123 -3.50 -11.62 -10.81
CA THR A 123 -2.63 -11.95 -11.94
C THR A 123 -3.34 -11.63 -13.25
N GLN A 124 -2.57 -11.50 -14.33
CA GLN A 124 -3.16 -11.35 -15.67
C GLN A 124 -4.00 -12.58 -16.01
N ARG A 125 -5.17 -12.37 -16.61
CA ARG A 125 -6.15 -13.44 -16.88
C ARG A 125 -5.66 -14.40 -17.96
N ASP A 126 -5.02 -13.86 -19.00
CA ASP A 126 -4.59 -14.62 -20.19
C ASP A 126 -3.08 -14.87 -20.22
N GLY A 127 -2.35 -14.50 -19.16
CA GLY A 127 -0.91 -14.67 -19.02
C GLY A 127 -0.51 -15.98 -18.35
N GLU A 128 0.78 -16.32 -18.40
CA GLU A 128 1.32 -17.41 -17.60
C GLU A 128 1.17 -17.12 -16.10
N LYS A 129 0.81 -18.16 -15.34
CA LYS A 129 0.63 -18.02 -13.90
C LYS A 129 2.00 -17.89 -13.22
N PRO A 130 2.21 -16.85 -12.40
CA PRO A 130 3.47 -16.68 -11.68
C PRO A 130 3.68 -17.80 -10.66
N PHE A 131 4.94 -18.04 -10.33
CA PHE A 131 5.44 -19.03 -9.40
C PHE A 131 4.99 -20.46 -9.74
N ARG A 132 4.95 -20.76 -11.05
CA ARG A 132 4.61 -22.09 -11.54
C ARG A 132 5.59 -23.10 -10.96
N ASN A 133 5.06 -24.22 -10.46
CA ASN A 133 5.81 -25.31 -9.84
C ASN A 133 6.54 -24.97 -8.52
N MET A 134 6.33 -23.79 -7.94
CA MET A 134 6.86 -23.45 -6.61
C MET A 134 5.87 -23.80 -5.50
N SER A 135 6.40 -24.26 -4.37
CA SER A 135 5.62 -24.46 -3.14
C SER A 135 5.30 -23.11 -2.49
N PRO A 136 4.21 -22.99 -1.71
CA PRO A 136 3.87 -21.74 -1.01
C PRO A 136 5.02 -21.20 -0.15
N GLU A 137 5.80 -22.06 0.49
CA GLU A 137 6.95 -21.68 1.32
C GLU A 137 8.08 -21.08 0.48
N GLN A 138 8.39 -21.69 -0.67
CA GLN A 138 9.38 -21.14 -1.60
C GLN A 138 8.98 -19.76 -2.09
N ILE A 139 7.69 -19.57 -2.37
CA ILE A 139 7.21 -18.27 -2.86
C ILE A 139 7.31 -17.20 -1.78
N VAL A 140 7.01 -17.54 -0.53
CA VAL A 140 7.22 -16.62 0.59
C VAL A 140 8.68 -16.18 0.64
N LEU A 141 9.63 -17.11 0.54
CA LEU A 141 11.06 -16.79 0.54
C LEU A 141 11.46 -15.89 -0.63
N THR A 142 11.01 -16.18 -1.86
CA THR A 142 11.33 -15.35 -3.03
C THR A 142 10.74 -13.95 -2.90
N VAL A 143 9.54 -13.80 -2.33
CA VAL A 143 8.95 -12.49 -2.11
C VAL A 143 9.68 -11.74 -0.99
N GLU A 144 10.08 -12.41 0.09
CA GLU A 144 10.86 -11.78 1.15
C GLU A 144 12.26 -11.34 0.69
N GLU A 145 12.87 -12.09 -0.24
CA GLU A 145 14.09 -11.71 -0.93
C GLU A 145 13.88 -10.46 -1.80
N ALA A 146 12.84 -10.45 -2.63
CA ALA A 146 12.45 -9.30 -3.44
C ALA A 146 12.20 -8.03 -2.60
N LEU A 147 11.53 -8.18 -1.45
CA LEU A 147 11.32 -7.08 -0.49
C LEU A 147 12.62 -6.67 0.21
N GLY A 148 13.56 -7.61 0.39
CA GLY A 148 14.90 -7.34 0.90
C GLY A 148 15.74 -6.46 -0.05
N ILE A 149 15.53 -6.59 -1.36
CA ILE A 149 16.20 -5.74 -2.37
C ILE A 149 15.73 -4.28 -2.28
N ILE A 150 14.46 -4.08 -1.93
CA ILE A 150 13.86 -2.74 -1.79
C ILE A 150 14.22 -2.10 -0.43
N ASP A 151 14.55 -2.92 0.58
CA ASP A 151 14.89 -2.54 1.97
C ASP A 151 13.87 -1.61 2.67
N GLU A 152 12.60 -1.69 2.27
CA GLU A 152 11.57 -0.82 2.84
C GLU A 152 11.06 -1.32 4.20
N LYS A 153 10.80 -0.37 5.11
CA LYS A 153 10.31 -0.64 6.47
C LYS A 153 8.99 0.07 6.71
N VAL A 154 8.04 -0.65 7.31
CA VAL A 154 6.77 -0.10 7.77
C VAL A 154 6.81 -0.02 9.30
N ASN A 155 6.74 1.19 9.86
CA ASN A 155 6.92 1.45 11.29
C ASN A 155 8.25 0.89 11.83
N ASP A 156 9.35 1.15 11.11
CA ASP A 156 10.71 0.66 11.41
C ASP A 156 10.87 -0.87 11.43
N GLN A 157 9.83 -1.63 11.05
CA GLN A 157 9.87 -3.07 10.91
C GLN A 157 9.96 -3.47 9.45
N LYS A 158 10.84 -4.43 9.14
CA LYS A 158 10.88 -5.07 7.83
C LYS A 158 9.52 -5.74 7.55
N ILE A 159 9.08 -5.65 6.32
CA ILE A 159 7.84 -6.29 5.88
C ILE A 159 8.03 -7.80 5.96
N GLU A 160 7.11 -8.48 6.65
CA GLU A 160 7.20 -9.92 6.91
C GLU A 160 5.97 -10.64 6.34
N ILE A 161 6.20 -11.70 5.58
CA ILE A 161 5.14 -12.51 4.97
C ILE A 161 5.02 -13.79 5.77
N LYS A 162 3.88 -13.96 6.44
CA LYS A 162 3.63 -15.13 7.29
C LYS A 162 3.24 -16.37 6.50
N SER A 163 2.48 -16.18 5.44
CA SER A 163 2.10 -17.26 4.55
C SER A 163 1.54 -16.74 3.24
N MET A 164 1.44 -17.64 2.28
CA MET A 164 0.85 -17.39 0.98
C MET A 164 -0.19 -18.45 0.63
N ILE A 165 -1.22 -18.03 -0.10
CA ILE A 165 -2.23 -18.88 -0.71
C ILE A 165 -2.30 -18.52 -2.20
N ARG A 166 -2.18 -19.53 -3.07
CA ARG A 166 -2.40 -19.38 -4.51
C ARG A 166 -3.80 -19.87 -4.86
N TYR A 167 -4.56 -19.08 -5.60
CA TYR A 167 -5.87 -19.45 -6.09
C TYR A 167 -5.79 -20.22 -7.42
N GLU A 168 -6.84 -20.98 -7.72
CA GLU A 168 -6.98 -21.65 -9.02
C GLU A 168 -7.00 -20.65 -10.19
N SER A 169 -7.51 -19.43 -9.95
CA SER A 169 -7.46 -18.31 -10.90
C SER A 169 -6.04 -17.87 -11.26
N GLY A 170 -5.04 -18.23 -10.45
CA GLY A 170 -3.69 -17.70 -10.53
C GLY A 170 -3.43 -16.55 -9.56
N ASP A 171 -4.48 -15.95 -8.99
CA ASP A 171 -4.35 -14.88 -8.01
C ASP A 171 -3.56 -15.34 -6.77
N ILE A 172 -2.86 -14.40 -6.15
CA ILE A 172 -2.01 -14.69 -5.00
C ILE A 172 -2.49 -13.90 -3.80
N ARG A 173 -2.80 -14.60 -2.71
CA ARG A 173 -3.05 -13.99 -1.40
C ARG A 173 -1.86 -14.13 -0.49
N LEU A 174 -1.37 -13.00 0.00
CA LEU A 174 -0.31 -12.91 0.99
C LEU A 174 -0.92 -12.57 2.34
N LEU A 175 -0.49 -13.26 3.39
CA LEU A 175 -0.79 -12.93 4.77
C LEU A 175 0.44 -12.28 5.38
N THR A 176 0.27 -11.07 5.88
CA THR A 176 1.32 -10.32 6.57
C THR A 176 1.11 -10.37 8.08
N LYS A 177 2.09 -9.87 8.82
CA LYS A 177 1.93 -9.62 10.26
C LYS A 177 0.82 -8.61 10.53
N ASP A 178 0.92 -7.43 9.91
CA ASP A 178 0.04 -6.28 10.18
C ASP A 178 -0.65 -5.74 8.93
N ARG A 179 -1.78 -5.05 9.13
CA ARG A 179 -2.55 -4.40 8.06
C ARG A 179 -1.79 -3.25 7.38
N MET A 180 -0.88 -2.59 8.10
CA MET A 180 -0.07 -1.53 7.50
C MET A 180 0.92 -2.10 6.48
N GLN A 181 1.55 -3.22 6.81
CA GLN A 181 2.41 -3.96 5.86
C GLN A 181 1.61 -4.46 4.65
N SER A 182 0.41 -5.00 4.88
CA SER A 182 -0.45 -5.47 3.80
C SER A 182 -0.85 -4.31 2.88
N ARG A 183 -1.22 -3.15 3.45
CA ARG A 183 -1.54 -1.94 2.69
C ARG A 183 -0.36 -1.45 1.86
N TRP A 184 0.82 -1.36 2.46
CA TRP A 184 2.04 -0.96 1.76
C TRP A 184 2.32 -1.89 0.57
N LEU A 185 2.21 -3.20 0.76
CA LEU A 185 2.44 -4.18 -0.31
C LEU A 185 1.47 -4.00 -1.48
N LEU A 186 0.22 -3.62 -1.20
CA LEU A 186 -0.79 -3.38 -2.24
C LEU A 186 -0.53 -2.10 -3.05
N GLU A 187 -0.15 -1.03 -2.35
CA GLU A 187 0.17 0.27 -2.94
C GLU A 187 1.44 0.19 -3.80
N ASN A 188 2.45 -0.54 -3.31
CA ASN A 188 3.77 -0.68 -3.92
C ASN A 188 3.96 -1.97 -4.72
N ARG A 189 2.88 -2.70 -5.06
CA ARG A 189 2.94 -3.96 -5.82
C ARG A 189 3.81 -3.89 -7.09
N HIS A 190 3.72 -2.77 -7.80
CA HIS A 190 4.47 -2.53 -9.03
C HIS A 190 6.00 -2.53 -8.82
N LEU A 191 6.47 -2.18 -7.62
CA LEU A 191 7.91 -2.14 -7.29
C LEU A 191 8.49 -3.51 -6.97
N TRP A 192 7.72 -4.42 -6.36
CA TRP A 192 8.27 -5.67 -5.83
C TRP A 192 7.82 -6.93 -6.58
N THR A 193 6.66 -6.91 -7.24
CA THR A 193 6.10 -8.12 -7.86
C THR A 193 6.98 -8.66 -8.98
N HIS A 194 7.50 -7.79 -9.84
CA HIS A 194 8.41 -8.15 -10.93
C HIS A 194 9.78 -8.66 -10.46
N LEU A 195 10.21 -8.26 -9.25
CA LEU A 195 11.43 -8.75 -8.62
C LEU A 195 11.24 -10.15 -8.03
N ALA A 196 10.05 -10.46 -7.54
CA ALA A 196 9.73 -11.78 -6.99
C ALA A 196 9.59 -12.84 -8.08
N ASP A 197 8.96 -12.50 -9.20
CA ASP A 197 8.90 -13.35 -10.39
C ASP A 197 8.75 -12.46 -11.64
N PRO A 198 9.58 -12.64 -12.70
CA PRO A 198 9.43 -11.93 -13.96
C PRO A 198 8.05 -12.04 -14.61
N LEU A 199 7.30 -13.13 -14.36
CA LEU A 199 5.93 -13.30 -14.84
C LEU A 199 4.89 -12.62 -13.94
N PHE A 200 5.28 -12.21 -12.73
CA PHE A 200 4.41 -11.54 -11.78
C PHE A 200 4.48 -10.02 -11.92
N ILE A 201 4.07 -9.50 -13.07
CA ILE A 201 4.12 -8.05 -13.31
C ILE A 201 2.79 -7.42 -12.91
N THR A 202 2.86 -6.42 -12.03
CA THR A 202 1.70 -5.59 -11.69
C THR A 202 1.93 -4.14 -12.07
N SER A 203 0.90 -3.51 -12.62
CA SER A 203 0.92 -2.08 -12.90
C SER A 203 0.67 -1.27 -11.63
N GLN A 204 1.26 -0.07 -11.59
CA GLN A 204 0.97 0.91 -10.55
C GLN A 204 -0.50 1.30 -10.64
N SER A 205 -1.22 1.25 -9.51
CA SER A 205 -2.55 1.83 -9.43
C SER A 205 -2.42 3.35 -9.42
N LEU A 206 -2.52 3.98 -10.58
CA LEU A 206 -2.51 5.44 -10.68
C LEU A 206 -3.86 6.04 -10.28
N TYR A 207 -4.97 5.33 -10.51
CA TYR A 207 -6.31 5.80 -10.20
C TYR A 207 -7.17 4.67 -9.66
N LEU A 208 -7.78 4.89 -8.49
CA LEU A 208 -8.99 4.17 -8.09
C LEU A 208 -10.15 4.84 -8.83
N VAL A 209 -10.33 4.53 -10.12
CA VAL A 209 -11.58 4.91 -10.79
C VAL A 209 -12.63 3.95 -10.28
N LEU A 210 -13.39 4.38 -9.26
CA LEU A 210 -14.66 3.76 -8.93
C LEU A 210 -15.66 4.21 -9.98
N ILE A 211 -15.85 3.38 -10.99
CA ILE A 211 -16.87 3.59 -12.01
C ILE A 211 -18.23 3.36 -11.32
N HIS A 212 -19.03 4.42 -11.22
CA HIS A 212 -20.39 4.39 -10.67
C HIS A 212 -21.40 3.80 -11.66
N SER A 213 -21.14 3.93 -12.96
CA SER A 213 -21.99 3.43 -14.04
C SER A 213 -21.12 2.72 -15.08
N VAL A 214 -21.28 1.40 -15.26
CA VAL A 214 -20.65 0.66 -16.36
C VAL A 214 -21.68 0.51 -17.47
N PRO A 215 -21.45 1.08 -18.67
CA PRO A 215 -22.42 0.97 -19.74
C PRO A 215 -22.49 -0.49 -20.21
N ILE A 216 -23.69 -0.92 -20.60
CA ILE A 216 -23.94 -2.27 -21.11
C ILE A 216 -23.19 -2.51 -22.43
N TYR A 217 -22.83 -1.42 -23.11
CA TYR A 217 -22.10 -1.38 -24.36
C TYR A 217 -21.05 -0.28 -24.29
N PHE A 218 -19.85 -0.51 -24.80
CA PHE A 218 -18.76 0.46 -24.75
C PHE A 218 -18.17 0.67 -26.14
N GLU A 219 -18.39 1.84 -26.72
CA GLU A 219 -17.77 2.29 -27.96
C GLU A 219 -16.50 3.10 -27.65
N ALA A 220 -15.34 2.47 -27.82
CA ALA A 220 -14.05 3.11 -27.58
C ALA A 220 -13.65 4.11 -28.69
N GLU A 221 -14.38 4.14 -29.80
CA GLU A 221 -14.09 4.96 -30.98
C GLU A 221 -14.93 6.25 -31.01
N ASP A 222 -16.01 6.32 -30.23
CA ASP A 222 -16.86 7.51 -30.14
C ASP A 222 -16.37 8.44 -29.02
N GLU A 223 -15.73 9.54 -29.40
CA GLU A 223 -15.24 10.56 -28.48
C GLU A 223 -16.36 11.18 -27.63
N LEU A 224 -17.58 11.30 -28.16
CA LEU A 224 -18.72 11.86 -27.42
C LEU A 224 -19.19 10.88 -26.34
N PHE A 225 -19.27 9.60 -26.68
CA PHE A 225 -19.63 8.53 -25.74
C PHE A 225 -18.60 8.41 -24.61
N ILE A 226 -17.29 8.45 -24.94
CA ILE A 226 -16.22 8.47 -23.93
C ILE A 226 -16.35 9.69 -23.03
N GLN A 227 -16.63 10.88 -23.60
CA GLN A 227 -16.77 12.10 -22.82
C GLN A 227 -17.97 12.05 -21.85
N GLU A 228 -19.11 11.54 -22.30
CA GLU A 228 -20.32 11.35 -21.47
C GLU A 228 -20.03 10.35 -20.34
N PHE A 229 -19.46 9.18 -20.66
CA PHE A 229 -19.07 8.17 -19.69
C PHE A 229 -18.10 8.71 -18.63
N PHE A 230 -17.10 9.51 -19.02
CA PHE A 230 -16.15 10.13 -18.07
C PHE A 230 -16.84 11.16 -17.19
N SER A 231 -17.76 11.94 -17.75
CA SER A 231 -18.56 12.90 -17.00
C SER A 231 -19.43 12.22 -15.95
N GLU A 232 -20.14 11.14 -16.33
CA GLU A 232 -20.99 10.37 -15.41
C GLU A 232 -20.21 9.76 -14.25
N ASN A 233 -18.97 9.34 -14.52
CA ASN A 233 -18.10 8.71 -13.54
C ASN A 233 -17.17 9.70 -12.81
N ASN A 234 -17.35 11.00 -12.98
CA ASN A 234 -16.52 12.06 -12.41
C ASN A 234 -15.02 11.88 -12.69
N ILE A 235 -14.69 11.37 -13.89
CA ILE A 235 -13.31 11.15 -14.33
C ILE A 235 -12.81 12.44 -15.03
N PRO A 236 -11.66 13.01 -14.61
CA PRO A 236 -11.14 14.22 -15.24
C PRO A 236 -10.73 13.96 -16.70
N ARG A 237 -10.99 14.91 -17.61
CA ARG A 237 -10.68 14.80 -19.05
C ARG A 237 -9.21 14.51 -19.35
N GLU A 238 -8.30 14.87 -18.46
CA GLU A 238 -6.86 14.60 -18.60
C GLU A 238 -6.55 13.11 -18.64
N ALA A 239 -7.41 12.27 -18.03
CA ALA A 239 -7.28 10.82 -18.09
C ALA A 239 -7.63 10.23 -19.47
N MET A 240 -8.20 11.02 -20.38
CA MET A 240 -8.60 10.59 -21.73
C MET A 240 -7.43 10.49 -22.73
N LYS A 241 -6.27 11.11 -22.44
CA LYS A 241 -5.16 11.30 -23.39
C LYS A 241 -4.00 10.29 -23.26
N ARG A 242 -4.26 9.00 -23.02
CA ARG A 242 -3.21 7.97 -23.00
C ARG A 242 -3.52 6.81 -23.91
#